data_AF-A0A4R1L3P5-F1
#
_entry.id   AF-A0A4R1L3P5-F1
#
_cell.length_a   1.000
_cell.length_b   1.000
_cell.length_c   1.000
_cell.angle_alpha   90.00
_cell.angle_beta   90.00
_cell.angle_gamma   90.00
#
_symmetry.space_group_name_H-M   'P 1'
#
loop_
_entity.id
_entity.type
_entity.pdbx_description
1 polymer ?
#
loop_
_entity_poly.entity_id
_entity_poly.type
_entity_poly.pdbx_seq_one_letter_code
_entity_poly.pdbx_strand_id
1 'polypeptide(L)'
;MSIDAANDLITTLSTAAREAGLSVLSNEQSTDYNQRPTTRFVLALTPDAPAERRLQLELSEAFDFHKPDLLPEMTSHLREAAQRLRNPRPDAYVSLAGLPISYSDFRWPFHRSTSGADTYIVHGIVRLEDGSASPLHAKISASMTVTFAEIVPAPEQPYAETFIYNAVRKTLDQGQLEMLKSGNRQPVPVTTRYYSRWQKKFFFTDTNDASRIEFLAMKVYWLSGVLGGSQPVWIADPRDAQYLNTTPQELARMAADLSSQGLFTLSGEFAAATPSLLARAEQYHAKMHAALDETKPTFNEDMRGGHTNM
;
A
#
# COMPACT_ATOMS: atom_id res chain seq x y z
N MET A 1 -0.25 -14.92 29.71
CA MET A 1 -0.62 -13.48 29.65
C MET A 1 -1.95 -13.32 30.34
N SER A 2 -2.15 -12.26 31.13
CA SER A 2 -3.41 -12.04 31.84
C SER A 2 -4.47 -11.50 30.87
N ILE A 3 -5.74 -11.77 31.18
CA ILE A 3 -6.92 -11.22 30.48
C ILE A 3 -6.86 -9.68 30.42
N ASP A 4 -6.15 -9.05 31.34
CA ASP A 4 -6.04 -7.59 31.44
C ASP A 4 -5.28 -6.96 30.27
N ALA A 5 -4.23 -7.61 29.76
CA ALA A 5 -3.43 -7.05 28.66
C ALA A 5 -4.19 -7.03 27.32
N ALA A 6 -4.96 -8.09 27.03
CA ALA A 6 -5.81 -8.14 25.83
C ALA A 6 -6.96 -7.12 25.91
N ASN A 7 -7.55 -6.93 27.10
CA ASN A 7 -8.59 -5.92 27.31
C ASN A 7 -8.06 -4.48 27.17
N ASP A 8 -6.84 -4.22 27.62
CA ASP A 8 -6.19 -2.92 27.45
C ASP A 8 -5.93 -2.61 25.96
N LEU A 9 -5.40 -3.58 25.20
CA LEU A 9 -5.20 -3.46 23.76
C LEU A 9 -6.50 -3.06 23.03
N ILE A 10 -7.58 -3.79 23.30
CA ILE A 10 -8.89 -3.54 22.68
C ILE A 10 -9.41 -2.15 23.06
N THR A 11 -9.31 -1.78 24.33
CA THR A 11 -9.82 -0.49 24.85
C THR A 11 -9.04 0.69 24.26
N THR A 12 -7.72 0.58 24.24
CA THR A 12 -6.81 1.61 23.73
C THR A 12 -7.02 1.81 22.24
N LEU A 13 -7.03 0.74 21.43
CA LEU A 13 -7.24 0.86 19.99
C LEU A 13 -8.64 1.35 19.65
N SER A 14 -9.68 0.90 20.38
CA SER A 14 -11.05 1.38 20.18
C SER A 14 -11.20 2.88 20.45
N THR A 15 -10.45 3.40 21.43
CA THR A 15 -10.42 4.83 21.73
C THR A 15 -9.73 5.60 20.62
N ALA A 16 -8.54 5.17 20.19
CA ALA A 16 -7.80 5.78 19.09
C ALA A 16 -8.60 5.76 17.76
N ALA A 17 -9.30 4.66 17.46
CA ALA A 17 -10.17 4.55 16.28
C ALA A 17 -11.30 5.57 16.33
N ARG A 18 -11.95 5.74 17.49
CA ARG A 18 -13.03 6.73 17.66
C ARG A 18 -12.53 8.16 17.50
N GLU A 19 -11.37 8.49 18.07
CA GLU A 19 -10.71 9.80 17.89
C GLU A 19 -10.33 10.08 16.43
N ALA A 20 -10.08 9.02 15.64
CA ALA A 20 -9.82 9.10 14.22
C ALA A 20 -11.10 9.14 13.34
N GLY A 21 -12.29 9.06 13.94
CA GLY A 21 -13.57 9.03 13.21
C GLY A 21 -13.93 7.66 12.63
N LEU A 22 -13.35 6.58 13.17
CA LEU A 22 -13.65 5.20 12.80
C LEU A 22 -14.48 4.50 13.87
N SER A 23 -15.31 3.57 13.42
CA SER A 23 -16.04 2.62 14.26
C SER A 23 -15.34 1.26 14.22
N VAL A 24 -15.16 0.64 15.39
CA VAL A 24 -14.75 -0.77 15.49
C VAL A 24 -15.97 -1.63 15.23
N LEU A 25 -15.96 -2.37 14.13
CA LEU A 25 -17.05 -3.27 13.73
C LEU A 25 -16.93 -4.62 14.44
N SER A 26 -15.71 -5.14 14.53
CA SER A 26 -15.39 -6.36 15.27
C SER A 26 -13.96 -6.35 15.78
N ASN A 27 -13.73 -7.12 16.84
CA ASN A 27 -12.43 -7.57 17.28
C ASN A 27 -12.51 -9.08 17.50
N GLU A 28 -11.60 -9.84 16.90
CA GLU A 28 -11.62 -11.30 16.91
C GLU A 28 -10.24 -11.82 17.31
N GLN A 29 -10.22 -12.82 18.19
CA GLN A 29 -8.99 -13.56 18.47
C GLN A 29 -8.56 -14.33 17.22
N SER A 30 -7.29 -14.24 16.88
CA SER A 30 -6.69 -14.96 15.76
C SER A 30 -5.30 -15.46 16.12
N THR A 31 -4.59 -15.97 15.12
CA THR A 31 -3.20 -16.38 15.27
C THR A 31 -2.37 -15.91 14.10
N ASP A 32 -1.13 -15.54 14.39
CA ASP A 32 -0.14 -15.21 13.37
C ASP A 32 0.32 -16.46 12.59
N TYR A 33 1.21 -16.26 11.64
CA TYR A 33 1.78 -17.35 10.83
C TYR A 33 2.43 -18.46 11.67
N ASN A 34 2.98 -18.12 12.84
CA ASN A 34 3.65 -19.02 13.78
C ASN A 34 2.72 -19.52 14.90
N GLN A 35 1.39 -19.40 14.75
CA GLN A 35 0.38 -19.82 15.72
C GLN A 35 0.43 -19.04 17.06
N ARG A 36 0.97 -17.82 17.06
CA ARG A 36 0.96 -16.95 18.24
C ARG A 36 -0.33 -16.13 18.29
N PRO A 37 -0.90 -15.89 19.48
CA PRO A 37 -2.15 -15.14 19.60
C PRO A 37 -2.06 -13.70 19.06
N THR A 38 -3.06 -13.34 18.26
CA THR A 38 -3.26 -11.98 17.72
C THR A 38 -4.70 -11.53 17.96
N THR A 39 -4.93 -10.22 17.90
CA THR A 39 -6.28 -9.65 17.81
C THR A 39 -6.44 -8.97 16.46
N ARG A 40 -7.46 -9.39 15.70
CA ARG A 40 -7.83 -8.77 14.43
C ARG A 40 -8.98 -7.80 14.64
N PHE A 41 -8.77 -6.56 14.25
CA PHE A 41 -9.75 -5.49 14.27
C PHE A 41 -10.27 -5.21 12.88
N VAL A 42 -11.58 -5.07 12.75
CA VAL A 42 -12.24 -4.56 11.54
C VAL A 42 -12.80 -3.18 11.87
N LEU A 43 -12.32 -2.18 11.14
CA LEU A 43 -12.62 -0.76 11.35
C LEU A 43 -13.29 -0.19 10.09
N ALA A 44 -14.23 0.74 10.25
CA ALA A 44 -14.82 1.45 9.12
C ALA A 44 -15.32 2.84 9.50
N LEU A 45 -15.64 3.67 8.50
CA LEU A 45 -16.24 5.00 8.71
C LEU A 45 -17.67 4.90 9.28
N THR A 46 -18.43 3.89 8.84
CA THR A 46 -19.81 3.66 9.30
C THR A 46 -20.02 2.18 9.64
N PRO A 47 -20.95 1.86 10.56
CA PRO A 47 -21.24 0.47 10.95
C PRO A 47 -21.70 -0.44 9.79
N ASP A 48 -22.34 0.15 8.78
CA ASP A 48 -22.90 -0.50 7.60
C ASP A 48 -21.96 -0.49 6.39
N ALA A 49 -20.71 -0.03 6.56
CA ALA A 49 -19.76 0.05 5.47
C ALA A 49 -19.56 -1.31 4.77
N PRO A 50 -19.53 -1.35 3.42
CA PRO A 50 -19.31 -2.57 2.67
C PRO A 50 -17.88 -3.08 2.88
N ALA A 51 -17.63 -4.36 2.58
CA ALA A 51 -16.37 -5.05 2.93
C ALA A 51 -15.13 -4.36 2.34
N GLU A 52 -15.23 -3.85 1.11
CA GLU A 52 -14.18 -3.13 0.39
C GLU A 52 -13.83 -1.75 0.99
N ARG A 53 -14.65 -1.23 1.92
CA ARG A 53 -14.41 0.02 2.66
C ARG A 53 -14.18 -0.23 4.14
N ARG A 54 -13.59 -1.38 4.47
CA ARG A 54 -13.15 -1.73 5.82
C ARG A 54 -11.63 -1.76 5.88
N LEU A 55 -11.10 -1.28 6.99
CA LEU A 55 -9.70 -1.41 7.35
C LEU A 55 -9.57 -2.64 8.26
N GLN A 56 -8.65 -3.54 7.93
CA GLN A 56 -8.26 -4.63 8.80
C GLN A 56 -6.90 -4.32 9.44
N LEU A 57 -6.84 -4.36 10.76
CA LEU A 57 -5.60 -4.29 11.53
C LEU A 57 -5.43 -5.56 12.35
N GLU A 58 -4.27 -6.18 12.29
CA GLU A 58 -3.95 -7.36 13.10
C GLU A 58 -2.71 -7.09 13.94
N LEU A 59 -2.89 -7.13 15.26
CA LEU A 59 -1.86 -6.83 16.26
C LEU A 59 -1.60 -8.06 17.11
N SER A 60 -0.35 -8.27 17.51
CA SER A 60 0.02 -9.26 18.52
C SER A 60 -0.71 -8.97 19.84
N GLU A 61 -1.18 -9.99 20.57
CA GLU A 61 -1.79 -9.75 21.91
C GLU A 61 -0.80 -9.12 22.91
N ALA A 62 0.50 -9.32 22.69
CA ALA A 62 1.57 -8.70 23.47
C ALA A 62 1.97 -7.30 22.99
N PHE A 63 1.21 -6.69 22.08
CA PHE A 63 1.52 -5.36 21.56
C PHE A 63 1.35 -4.30 22.65
N ASP A 64 2.40 -3.52 22.89
CA ASP A 64 2.50 -2.60 24.02
C ASP A 64 2.44 -1.14 23.57
N PHE A 65 1.26 -0.52 23.70
CA PHE A 65 1.06 0.90 23.40
C PHE A 65 1.72 1.84 24.41
N HIS A 66 2.26 1.36 25.52
CA HIS A 66 2.99 2.21 26.48
C HIS A 66 4.41 2.53 26.01
N LYS A 67 4.91 1.88 24.96
CA LYS A 67 6.14 2.31 24.30
C LYS A 67 5.94 3.72 23.74
N PRO A 68 6.94 4.61 23.90
CA PRO A 68 6.85 5.97 23.38
C PRO A 68 6.47 6.01 21.90
N ASP A 69 5.67 7.01 21.54
CA ASP A 69 5.27 7.35 20.17
C ASP A 69 4.36 6.34 19.43
N LEU A 70 4.21 5.09 19.90
CA LEU A 70 3.37 4.09 19.22
C LEU A 70 1.89 4.50 19.17
N LEU A 71 1.29 4.85 20.30
CA LEU A 71 -0.13 5.26 20.31
C LEU A 71 -0.38 6.53 19.47
N PRO A 72 0.40 7.63 19.59
CA PRO A 72 0.28 8.77 18.70
C PRO A 72 0.40 8.43 17.20
N GLU A 73 1.38 7.60 16.82
CA GLU A 73 1.57 7.16 15.43
C GLU A 73 0.39 6.31 14.94
N MET A 74 -0.09 5.37 15.76
CA MET A 74 -1.30 4.59 15.47
C MET A 74 -2.50 5.49 15.25
N THR A 75 -2.75 6.46 16.13
CA THR A 75 -3.87 7.40 15.97
C THR A 75 -3.73 8.25 14.70
N SER A 76 -2.51 8.70 14.35
CA SER A 76 -2.26 9.39 13.08
C SER A 76 -2.61 8.50 11.89
N HIS A 77 -2.11 7.26 11.88
CA HIS A 77 -2.43 6.30 10.83
C HIS A 77 -3.93 6.03 10.70
N LEU A 78 -4.65 5.89 11.82
CA LEU A 78 -6.10 5.67 11.79
C LEU A 78 -6.83 6.86 11.16
N ARG A 79 -6.37 8.09 11.37
CA ARG A 79 -6.93 9.29 10.68
C ARG A 79 -6.65 9.26 9.18
N GLU A 80 -5.43 8.89 8.79
CA GLU A 80 -5.06 8.73 7.38
C GLU A 80 -5.87 7.62 6.71
N ALA A 81 -6.07 6.50 7.41
CA ALA A 81 -6.90 5.41 6.94
C ALA A 81 -8.37 5.83 6.82
N ALA A 82 -8.89 6.62 7.76
CA ALA A 82 -10.24 7.18 7.66
C ALA A 82 -10.40 8.05 6.39
N GLN A 83 -9.41 8.88 6.05
CA GLN A 83 -9.43 9.62 4.78
C GLN A 83 -9.40 8.68 3.58
N ARG A 84 -8.51 7.68 3.60
CA ARG A 84 -8.35 6.74 2.51
C ARG A 84 -9.57 5.85 2.28
N LEU A 85 -10.31 5.48 3.34
CA LEU A 85 -11.56 4.72 3.25
C LEU A 85 -12.70 5.47 2.52
N ARG A 86 -12.54 6.78 2.31
CA ARG A 86 -13.46 7.58 1.47
C ARG A 86 -13.23 7.38 -0.02
N ASN A 87 -12.09 6.83 -0.43
CA ASN A 87 -11.84 6.49 -1.83
C ASN A 87 -12.84 5.42 -2.29
N PRO A 88 -13.22 5.40 -3.58
CA PRO A 88 -14.02 4.32 -4.15
C PRO A 88 -13.35 2.94 -4.00
N ARG A 89 -12.02 2.89 -4.15
CA ARG A 89 -11.17 1.70 -3.96
C ARG A 89 -10.01 2.01 -2.99
N PRO A 90 -10.22 1.90 -1.67
CA PRO A 90 -9.19 2.20 -0.66
C PRO A 90 -7.97 1.26 -0.70
N ASP A 91 -8.12 0.08 -1.28
CA ASP A 91 -7.08 -0.93 -1.48
C ASP A 91 -6.15 -0.63 -2.67
N ALA A 92 -6.57 0.24 -3.59
CA ALA A 92 -5.90 0.47 -4.86
C ALA A 92 -4.90 1.64 -4.84
N TYR A 93 -3.75 1.45 -5.48
CA TYR A 93 -2.65 2.39 -5.62
C TYR A 93 -2.16 2.40 -7.06
N VAL A 94 -1.23 3.31 -7.37
CA VAL A 94 -0.54 3.35 -8.65
C VAL A 94 0.98 3.39 -8.40
N SER A 95 1.75 2.70 -9.24
CA SER A 95 3.22 2.78 -9.27
C SER A 95 3.70 3.93 -10.16
N LEU A 96 4.94 4.38 -10.01
CA LEU A 96 5.51 5.48 -10.80
C LEU A 96 5.65 5.09 -12.28
N ALA A 97 5.97 3.82 -12.55
CA ALA A 97 5.99 3.26 -13.90
C ALA A 97 4.60 3.20 -14.55
N GLY A 98 3.52 3.25 -13.76
CA GLY A 98 2.14 3.39 -14.23
C GLY A 98 1.27 2.15 -14.10
N LEU A 99 1.62 1.24 -13.20
CA LEU A 99 0.81 0.08 -12.87
C LEU A 99 -0.26 0.45 -11.83
N PRO A 100 -1.56 0.36 -12.14
CA PRO A 100 -2.61 0.38 -11.13
C PRO A 100 -2.65 -0.98 -10.43
N ILE A 101 -2.55 -0.98 -9.10
CA ILE A 101 -2.44 -2.21 -8.30
C ILE A 101 -3.33 -2.17 -7.06
N SER A 102 -3.77 -3.33 -6.59
CA SER A 102 -4.42 -3.49 -5.28
C SER A 102 -3.61 -4.41 -4.37
N TYR A 103 -3.72 -4.18 -3.06
CA TYR A 103 -3.10 -5.00 -2.01
C TYR A 103 -4.15 -5.79 -1.26
N SER A 104 -3.91 -7.10 -1.07
CA SER A 104 -4.77 -7.92 -0.21
C SER A 104 -4.02 -9.11 0.38
N ASP A 105 -4.73 -9.87 1.22
CA ASP A 105 -4.30 -11.18 1.73
C ASP A 105 -2.96 -11.13 2.48
N PHE A 106 -2.65 -9.98 3.10
CA PHE A 106 -1.46 -9.83 3.93
C PHE A 106 -1.60 -10.64 5.22
N ARG A 107 -0.57 -11.42 5.53
CA ARG A 107 -0.49 -12.28 6.72
C ARG A 107 0.30 -11.59 7.82
N TRP A 108 -0.31 -10.56 8.41
CA TRP A 108 0.26 -9.82 9.52
C TRP A 108 0.22 -10.61 10.84
N PRO A 109 1.10 -10.28 11.80
CA PRO A 109 2.28 -9.42 11.67
C PRO A 109 3.44 -10.10 10.93
N PHE A 110 4.55 -9.38 10.78
CA PHE A 110 5.82 -9.97 10.35
C PHE A 110 6.24 -11.15 11.26
N HIS A 111 6.69 -12.25 10.67
CA HIS A 111 7.17 -13.42 11.40
C HIS A 111 8.64 -13.71 11.06
N ARG A 112 9.41 -14.24 12.02
CA ARG A 112 10.82 -14.61 11.76
C ARG A 112 10.87 -15.77 10.76
N SER A 113 11.80 -15.71 9.82
CA SER A 113 12.05 -16.81 8.90
C SER A 113 12.46 -18.08 9.66
N THR A 114 11.87 -19.21 9.27
CA THR A 114 12.22 -20.54 9.80
C THR A 114 13.33 -21.22 9.01
N SER A 115 13.75 -20.65 7.86
CA SER A 115 14.78 -21.21 6.98
C SER A 115 16.22 -20.87 7.38
N GLY A 116 16.44 -20.36 8.60
CA GLY A 116 17.76 -19.96 9.10
C GLY A 116 18.25 -18.58 8.64
N ALA A 117 17.44 -17.82 7.90
CA ALA A 117 17.76 -16.44 7.52
C ALA A 117 17.44 -15.45 8.64
N ASP A 118 18.30 -14.44 8.84
CA ASP A 118 18.06 -13.33 9.76
C ASP A 118 17.13 -12.26 9.16
N THR A 119 15.92 -12.70 8.84
CA THR A 119 14.86 -11.87 8.28
C THR A 119 13.52 -12.13 8.95
N TYR A 120 12.72 -11.07 9.06
CA TYR A 120 11.29 -11.13 9.25
C TYR A 120 10.60 -11.13 7.88
N ILE A 121 9.53 -11.90 7.74
CA ILE A 121 8.78 -12.05 6.50
C ILE A 121 7.30 -11.71 6.72
N VAL A 122 6.70 -11.04 5.74
CA VAL A 122 5.24 -10.97 5.59
C VAL A 122 4.88 -11.36 4.17
N HIS A 123 3.79 -12.10 4.02
CA HIS A 123 3.26 -12.53 2.74
C HIS A 123 2.02 -11.73 2.40
N GLY A 124 1.80 -11.45 1.11
CA GLY A 124 0.62 -10.78 0.61
C GLY A 124 0.40 -11.03 -0.88
N ILE A 125 -0.66 -10.45 -1.43
CA ILE A 125 -0.96 -10.51 -2.86
C ILE A 125 -1.13 -9.10 -3.40
N VAL A 126 -0.52 -8.86 -4.56
CA VAL A 126 -0.61 -7.61 -5.33
C VAL A 126 -1.30 -7.94 -6.65
N ARG A 127 -2.43 -7.33 -6.97
CA ARG A 127 -3.15 -7.57 -8.24
C ARG A 127 -3.05 -6.37 -9.17
N LEU A 128 -3.06 -6.61 -10.48
CA LEU A 128 -3.21 -5.56 -11.48
C LEU A 128 -4.68 -5.13 -11.56
N GLU A 129 -4.93 -3.83 -11.55
CA GLU A 129 -6.27 -3.24 -11.54
C GLU A 129 -6.46 -2.32 -12.76
N ASP A 130 -6.60 -2.92 -13.95
CA ASP A 130 -6.71 -2.20 -15.23
C ASP A 130 -8.17 -1.89 -15.64
N GLY A 131 -9.14 -2.15 -14.74
CA GLY A 131 -10.57 -2.00 -15.02
C GLY A 131 -11.21 -3.15 -15.81
N SER A 132 -10.44 -4.16 -16.20
CA SER A 132 -10.92 -5.31 -16.99
C SER A 132 -11.03 -6.62 -16.21
N ALA A 133 -10.91 -6.56 -14.87
CA ALA A 133 -10.80 -7.71 -13.98
C ALA A 133 -9.61 -8.62 -14.36
N SER A 134 -8.43 -8.00 -14.54
CA SER A 134 -7.20 -8.70 -14.90
C SER A 134 -6.90 -9.88 -13.97
N PRO A 135 -6.50 -11.05 -14.51
CA PRO A 135 -6.08 -12.18 -13.69
C PRO A 135 -4.65 -12.04 -13.15
N LEU A 136 -3.92 -10.99 -13.56
CA LEU A 136 -2.50 -10.83 -13.26
C LEU A 136 -2.27 -10.40 -11.82
N HIS A 137 -1.37 -11.11 -11.14
CA HIS A 137 -1.01 -10.84 -9.76
C HIS A 137 0.41 -11.30 -9.44
N ALA A 138 0.98 -10.72 -8.39
CA ALA A 138 2.19 -11.19 -7.74
C ALA A 138 1.86 -11.64 -6.32
N LYS A 139 2.16 -12.90 -6.00
CA LYS A 139 2.25 -13.34 -4.60
C LYS A 139 3.59 -12.87 -4.08
N ILE A 140 3.61 -12.09 -3.00
CA ILE A 140 4.85 -11.49 -2.50
C ILE A 140 5.29 -12.10 -1.18
N SER A 141 6.59 -12.01 -0.93
CA SER A 141 7.25 -12.28 0.33
C SER A 141 8.16 -11.10 0.65
N ALA A 142 7.61 -10.12 1.37
CA ALA A 142 8.39 -8.97 1.80
C ALA A 142 9.31 -9.38 2.95
N SER A 143 10.61 -9.18 2.78
CA SER A 143 11.62 -9.59 3.75
C SER A 143 12.32 -8.38 4.35
N MET A 144 12.26 -8.28 5.66
CA MET A 144 12.90 -7.25 6.47
C MET A 144 14.06 -7.87 7.24
N THR A 145 15.29 -7.42 7.03
CA THR A 145 16.45 -7.91 7.80
C THR A 145 16.31 -7.56 9.29
N VAL A 146 16.86 -8.38 10.19
CA VAL A 146 16.83 -8.11 11.64
C VAL A 146 17.40 -6.73 11.99
N THR A 147 18.51 -6.31 11.35
CA THR A 147 19.09 -4.97 11.54
C THR A 147 18.17 -3.83 11.09
N PHE A 148 17.27 -4.09 10.14
CA PHE A 148 16.27 -3.10 9.74
C PHE A 148 15.11 -3.06 10.73
N ALA A 149 14.73 -4.21 11.32
CA ALA A 149 13.70 -4.26 12.35
C ALA A 149 14.05 -3.41 13.58
N GLU A 150 15.35 -3.20 13.87
CA GLU A 150 15.81 -2.32 14.97
C GLU A 150 15.45 -0.84 14.77
N ILE A 151 15.20 -0.39 13.54
CA ILE A 151 14.87 1.00 13.23
C ILE A 151 13.39 1.22 12.89
N VAL A 152 12.60 0.14 12.85
CA VAL A 152 11.15 0.21 12.66
C VAL A 152 10.49 0.20 14.05
N PRO A 153 9.53 1.10 14.35
CA PRO A 153 8.90 1.17 15.67
C PRO A 153 8.29 -0.15 16.13
N ALA A 154 7.62 -0.87 15.21
CA ALA A 154 7.12 -2.21 15.44
C ALA A 154 6.95 -3.02 14.13
N PRO A 155 7.04 -4.37 14.18
CA PRO A 155 6.79 -5.25 13.03
C PRO A 155 5.29 -5.37 12.64
N GLU A 156 4.38 -4.88 13.46
CA GLU A 156 2.93 -4.86 13.23
C GLU A 156 2.48 -3.74 12.28
N GLN A 157 1.23 -3.81 11.82
CA GLN A 157 0.55 -2.67 11.22
C GLN A 157 0.38 -1.54 12.27
N PRO A 158 0.44 -0.27 11.86
CA PRO A 158 0.76 0.24 10.53
C PRO A 158 2.24 0.48 10.27
N TYR A 159 3.07 0.40 11.33
CA TYR A 159 4.48 0.78 11.34
C TYR A 159 5.28 0.08 10.23
N ALA A 160 4.93 -1.18 9.97
CA ALA A 160 5.56 -1.97 8.93
C ALA A 160 4.86 -1.89 7.55
N GLU A 161 3.55 -1.65 7.53
CA GLU A 161 2.72 -1.69 6.33
C GLU A 161 3.10 -0.63 5.30
N THR A 162 3.24 0.62 5.73
CA THR A 162 3.41 1.75 4.82
C THR A 162 4.64 1.61 3.95
N PHE A 163 5.79 1.24 4.52
CA PHE A 163 7.00 1.07 3.73
C PHE A 163 6.99 -0.18 2.87
N ILE A 164 6.21 -1.22 3.22
CA ILE A 164 6.08 -2.41 2.36
C ILE A 164 5.33 -2.08 1.09
N TYR A 165 4.21 -1.35 1.18
CA TYR A 165 3.47 -0.97 -0.02
C TYR A 165 4.35 -0.13 -0.96
N ASN A 166 5.16 0.77 -0.40
CA ASN A 166 6.10 1.56 -1.19
C ASN A 166 7.27 0.72 -1.74
N ALA A 167 7.75 -0.26 -0.99
CA ALA A 167 8.77 -1.20 -1.45
C ALA A 167 8.26 -2.06 -2.61
N VAL A 168 7.01 -2.56 -2.53
CA VAL A 168 6.37 -3.30 -3.62
C VAL A 168 6.29 -2.45 -4.89
N ARG A 169 5.76 -1.22 -4.78
CA ARG A 169 5.67 -0.31 -5.92
C ARG A 169 7.02 -0.07 -6.58
N LYS A 170 8.04 0.22 -5.77
CA LYS A 170 9.41 0.39 -6.25
C LYS A 170 9.97 -0.86 -6.93
N THR A 171 9.70 -2.04 -6.37
CA THR A 171 10.19 -3.32 -6.92
C THR A 171 9.52 -3.63 -8.26
N LEU A 172 8.22 -3.29 -8.40
CA LEU A 172 7.52 -3.31 -9.69
C LEU A 172 8.14 -2.35 -10.70
N ASP A 173 8.38 -1.08 -10.32
CA ASP A 173 9.00 -0.09 -11.22
C ASP A 173 10.41 -0.46 -11.68
N GLN A 174 11.08 -1.36 -10.95
CA GLN A 174 12.41 -1.87 -11.29
C GLN A 174 12.36 -3.13 -12.16
N GLY A 175 11.17 -3.60 -12.55
CA GLY A 175 10.97 -4.86 -13.27
C GLY A 175 11.33 -6.09 -12.45
N GLN A 176 11.39 -5.98 -11.11
CA GLN A 176 11.85 -7.04 -10.21
C GLN A 176 10.70 -7.87 -9.60
N LEU A 177 9.45 -7.54 -9.94
CA LEU A 177 8.26 -8.33 -9.62
C LEU A 177 7.48 -8.60 -10.90
N GLU A 178 7.26 -9.87 -11.20
CA GLU A 178 6.46 -10.32 -12.34
C GLU A 178 4.97 -10.39 -11.98
N MET A 179 4.12 -9.82 -12.84
CA MET A 179 2.66 -9.96 -12.70
C MET A 179 2.17 -11.14 -13.52
N LEU A 180 1.80 -12.25 -12.86
CA LEU A 180 1.50 -13.54 -13.49
C LEU A 180 0.06 -14.00 -13.22
N LYS A 181 -0.48 -14.89 -14.07
CA LYS A 181 -1.78 -15.55 -13.81
C LYS A 181 -1.72 -16.54 -12.65
N SER A 182 -0.55 -17.13 -12.43
CA SER A 182 -0.24 -18.04 -11.34
C SER A 182 1.28 -18.08 -11.20
N GLY A 183 1.78 -18.02 -9.96
CA GLY A 183 3.21 -18.00 -9.70
C GLY A 183 3.53 -18.35 -8.25
N ASN A 184 4.82 -18.61 -8.03
CA ASN A 184 5.40 -18.73 -6.70
C ASN A 184 5.48 -17.37 -6.01
N ARG A 185 5.73 -17.38 -4.70
CA ARG A 185 5.98 -16.13 -3.97
C ARG A 185 7.28 -15.51 -4.47
N GLN A 186 7.23 -14.22 -4.78
CA GLN A 186 8.37 -13.43 -5.24
C GLN A 186 8.90 -12.56 -4.10
N PRO A 187 10.22 -12.43 -3.96
CA PRO A 187 10.82 -11.66 -2.88
C PRO A 187 10.61 -10.16 -3.10
N VAL A 188 10.28 -9.44 -2.03
CA VAL A 188 10.28 -7.97 -2.00
C VAL A 188 11.29 -7.53 -0.94
N PRO A 189 12.48 -7.08 -1.34
CA PRO A 189 13.53 -6.76 -0.37
C PRO A 189 13.20 -5.46 0.34
N VAL A 190 13.02 -5.51 1.66
CA VAL A 190 12.93 -4.32 2.52
C VAL A 190 14.26 -4.17 3.25
N THR A 191 15.07 -3.23 2.78
CA THR A 191 16.45 -3.06 3.25
C THR A 191 16.69 -1.66 3.79
N THR A 192 17.78 -1.49 4.52
CA THR A 192 18.28 -0.19 4.99
C THR A 192 18.49 0.82 3.87
N ARG A 193 18.59 0.40 2.61
CA ARG A 193 18.67 1.31 1.45
C ARG A 193 17.42 2.17 1.26
N TYR A 194 16.28 1.78 1.82
CA TYR A 194 15.06 2.57 1.79
C TYR A 194 14.95 3.53 2.97
N TYR A 195 15.95 3.62 3.84
CA TYR A 195 15.93 4.50 5.01
C TYR A 195 17.20 5.34 5.13
N SER A 196 17.03 6.65 5.14
CA SER A 196 18.12 7.58 5.43
C SER A 196 18.26 7.74 6.94
N ARG A 197 19.31 7.16 7.53
CA ARG A 197 19.63 7.35 8.96
C ARG A 197 19.89 8.81 9.33
N TRP A 198 20.41 9.60 8.38
CA TRP A 198 20.71 11.01 8.57
C TRP A 198 19.46 11.88 8.59
N GLN A 199 18.52 11.62 7.69
CA GLN A 199 17.24 12.35 7.61
C GLN A 199 16.13 11.70 8.45
N LYS A 200 16.40 10.53 9.04
CA LYS A 200 15.45 9.68 9.77
C LYS A 200 14.14 9.41 9.02
N LYS A 201 14.21 9.24 7.70
CA LYS A 201 13.03 9.05 6.85
C LYS A 201 13.25 7.96 5.80
N PHE A 202 12.15 7.39 5.34
CA PHE A 202 12.15 6.47 4.21
C PHE A 202 12.29 7.21 2.87
N PHE A 203 12.94 6.56 1.91
CA PHE A 203 13.18 7.06 0.56
C PHE A 203 13.02 5.92 -0.45
N PHE A 204 12.11 6.08 -1.41
CA PHE A 204 11.80 5.06 -2.41
C PHE A 204 12.20 5.51 -3.81
N THR A 205 11.60 6.57 -4.32
CA THR A 205 11.92 7.10 -5.65
C THR A 205 12.46 8.51 -5.55
N ASP A 206 13.44 8.81 -6.40
CA ASP A 206 13.85 10.19 -6.63
C ASP A 206 12.95 10.77 -7.71
N THR A 207 12.26 11.87 -7.42
CA THR A 207 11.29 12.45 -8.34
C THR A 207 11.48 13.96 -8.42
N ASN A 208 11.22 14.52 -9.59
CA ASN A 208 11.12 15.95 -9.82
C ASN A 208 9.65 16.35 -9.98
N ASP A 209 9.38 17.65 -10.08
CA ASP A 209 8.02 18.17 -10.16
C ASP A 209 7.25 17.64 -11.37
N ALA A 210 7.89 17.51 -12.53
CA ALA A 210 7.25 16.96 -13.72
C ALA A 210 6.75 15.53 -13.49
N SER A 211 7.61 14.66 -12.93
CA SER A 211 7.24 13.26 -12.64
C SER A 211 6.16 13.13 -11.57
N ARG A 212 6.12 14.04 -10.58
CA ARG A 212 5.07 14.06 -9.54
C ARG A 212 3.73 14.54 -10.09
N ILE A 213 3.73 15.55 -10.95
CA ILE A 213 2.53 16.03 -11.66
C ILE A 213 1.97 14.92 -12.54
N GLU A 214 2.82 14.23 -13.30
CA GLU A 214 2.41 13.09 -14.12
C GLU A 214 1.85 11.94 -13.27
N PHE A 215 2.53 11.62 -12.15
CA PHE A 215 2.04 10.62 -11.20
C PHE A 215 0.65 10.97 -10.66
N LEU A 216 0.39 12.21 -10.25
CA LEU A 216 -0.91 12.62 -9.74
C LEU A 216 -1.99 12.50 -10.82
N ALA A 217 -1.71 12.94 -12.05
CA ALA A 217 -2.65 12.81 -13.16
C ALA A 217 -2.98 11.33 -13.45
N MET A 218 -1.97 10.47 -13.46
CA MET A 218 -2.10 9.03 -13.65
C MET A 218 -2.86 8.35 -12.50
N LYS A 219 -2.57 8.73 -11.25
CA LYS A 219 -3.28 8.26 -10.05
C LYS A 219 -4.77 8.58 -10.15
N VAL A 220 -5.13 9.83 -10.46
CA VAL A 220 -6.54 10.23 -10.57
C VAL A 220 -7.19 9.55 -11.77
N TYR A 221 -6.49 9.41 -12.91
CA TYR A 221 -6.99 8.67 -14.05
C TYR A 221 -7.39 7.22 -13.68
N TRP A 222 -6.49 6.47 -13.06
CA TRP A 222 -6.75 5.08 -12.70
C TRP A 222 -7.74 4.95 -11.54
N LEU A 223 -7.47 5.61 -10.41
CA LEU A 223 -8.22 5.37 -9.17
C LEU A 223 -9.58 6.07 -9.16
N SER A 224 -9.69 7.28 -9.73
CA SER A 224 -10.97 7.97 -9.87
C SER A 224 -11.66 7.57 -11.16
N GLY A 225 -11.00 7.75 -12.31
CA GLY A 225 -11.61 7.54 -13.62
C GLY A 225 -12.00 6.08 -13.87
N VAL A 226 -11.01 5.20 -14.02
CA VAL A 226 -11.20 3.80 -14.44
C VAL A 226 -11.84 2.95 -13.33
N LEU A 227 -11.21 2.92 -12.15
CA LEU A 227 -11.64 2.04 -11.05
C LEU A 227 -12.75 2.65 -10.20
N GLY A 228 -12.84 3.97 -10.18
CA GLY A 228 -13.73 4.72 -9.29
C GLY A 228 -14.99 5.27 -9.96
N GLY A 229 -15.17 5.09 -11.28
CA GLY A 229 -16.32 5.67 -11.99
C GLY A 229 -16.40 7.20 -11.89
N SER A 230 -15.24 7.86 -11.94
CA SER A 230 -15.03 9.30 -11.71
C SER A 230 -15.41 9.82 -10.31
N GLN A 231 -15.55 8.95 -9.32
CA GLN A 231 -15.68 9.38 -7.92
C GLN A 231 -14.37 9.97 -7.39
N PRO A 232 -14.39 10.99 -6.51
CA PRO A 232 -13.18 11.63 -6.02
C PRO A 232 -12.25 10.67 -5.25
N VAL A 233 -10.94 10.85 -5.42
CA VAL A 233 -9.89 10.11 -4.69
C VAL A 233 -8.98 11.07 -3.92
N TRP A 234 -8.51 10.65 -2.75
CA TRP A 234 -7.61 11.43 -1.92
C TRP A 234 -6.27 11.63 -2.61
N ILE A 235 -5.86 12.90 -2.80
CA ILE A 235 -4.63 13.26 -3.52
C ILE A 235 -3.42 13.47 -2.60
N ALA A 236 -3.65 13.85 -1.35
CA ALA A 236 -2.61 14.17 -0.36
C ALA A 236 -2.25 12.95 0.52
N ASP A 237 -2.20 11.76 -0.06
CA ASP A 237 -1.91 10.52 0.68
C ASP A 237 -0.44 10.49 1.16
N PRO A 238 -0.16 10.39 2.48
CA PRO A 238 1.20 10.32 3.02
C PRO A 238 2.03 9.14 2.50
N ARG A 239 1.40 8.01 2.13
CA ARG A 239 2.11 6.89 1.51
C ARG A 239 2.62 7.26 0.13
N ASP A 240 1.84 8.01 -0.66
CA ASP A 240 2.27 8.52 -1.96
C ASP A 240 3.33 9.60 -1.82
N ALA A 241 3.18 10.50 -0.85
CA ALA A 241 4.19 11.51 -0.55
C ALA A 241 5.55 10.87 -0.18
N GLN A 242 5.54 9.86 0.69
CA GLN A 242 6.74 9.10 1.04
C GLN A 242 7.33 8.36 -0.16
N TYR A 243 6.49 7.72 -0.96
CA TYR A 243 6.90 6.98 -2.15
C TYR A 243 7.63 7.87 -3.17
N LEU A 244 7.08 9.07 -3.41
CA LEU A 244 7.61 10.08 -4.33
C LEU A 244 8.70 10.97 -3.71
N ASN A 245 9.09 10.75 -2.45
CA ASN A 245 10.01 11.63 -1.72
C ASN A 245 9.58 13.12 -1.78
N THR A 246 8.33 13.39 -1.40
CA THR A 246 7.75 14.73 -1.30
C THR A 246 6.86 14.84 -0.06
N THR A 247 6.05 15.89 0.07
CA THR A 247 5.10 16.08 1.18
C THR A 247 3.65 16.05 0.69
N PRO A 248 2.68 15.69 1.56
CA PRO A 248 1.25 15.79 1.23
C PRO A 248 0.82 17.19 0.76
N GLN A 249 1.37 18.24 1.36
CA GLN A 249 1.08 19.63 1.01
C GLN A 249 1.54 19.95 -0.42
N GLU A 250 2.70 19.44 -0.81
CA GLU A 250 3.22 19.63 -2.15
C GLU A 250 2.37 18.88 -3.20
N LEU A 251 1.88 17.68 -2.87
CA LEU A 251 0.93 16.96 -3.73
C LEU A 251 -0.39 17.73 -3.88
N ALA A 252 -0.91 18.33 -2.80
CA ALA A 252 -2.10 19.15 -2.85
C ALA A 252 -1.91 20.40 -3.74
N ARG A 253 -0.74 21.06 -3.64
CA ARG A 253 -0.37 22.20 -4.50
C ARG A 253 -0.33 21.79 -5.97
N MET A 254 0.36 20.71 -6.31
CA MET A 254 0.45 20.20 -7.69
C MET A 254 -0.92 19.78 -8.26
N ALA A 255 -1.80 19.26 -7.41
CA ALA A 255 -3.16 18.93 -7.84
C ALA A 255 -4.00 20.18 -8.16
N ALA A 256 -3.79 21.30 -7.47
CA ALA A 256 -4.41 22.58 -7.81
C ALA A 256 -3.98 23.05 -9.21
N ASP A 257 -2.70 22.90 -9.54
CA ASP A 257 -2.18 23.20 -10.88
C ASP A 257 -2.87 22.34 -11.96
N LEU A 258 -3.04 21.05 -11.71
CA LEU A 258 -3.74 20.13 -12.62
C LEU A 258 -5.25 20.43 -12.74
N SER A 259 -5.87 20.92 -11.66
CA SER A 259 -7.27 21.37 -11.69
C SER A 259 -7.45 22.64 -12.52
N SER A 260 -6.53 23.61 -12.42
CA SER A 260 -6.54 24.82 -13.25
C SER A 260 -6.40 24.53 -14.76
N GLN A 261 -5.76 23.40 -15.10
CA GLN A 261 -5.66 22.88 -16.47
C GLN A 261 -6.90 22.10 -16.91
N GLY A 262 -7.93 22.00 -16.07
CA GLY A 262 -9.17 21.29 -16.35
C GLY A 262 -9.07 19.76 -16.32
N LEU A 263 -7.99 19.20 -15.75
CA LEU A 263 -7.80 17.74 -15.65
C LEU A 263 -8.48 17.15 -14.43
N PHE A 264 -8.62 17.92 -13.35
CA PHE A 264 -9.25 17.50 -12.10
C PHE A 264 -10.43 18.41 -11.72
N THR A 265 -11.45 17.80 -11.13
CA THR A 265 -12.41 18.50 -10.27
C THR A 265 -11.99 18.31 -8.82
N LEU A 266 -11.56 19.37 -8.14
CA LEU A 266 -11.14 19.32 -6.73
C LEU A 266 -12.30 19.55 -5.77
N SER A 267 -12.31 18.79 -4.67
CA SER A 267 -13.18 18.98 -3.51
C SER A 267 -12.37 18.73 -2.24
N GLY A 268 -11.87 19.80 -1.62
CA GLY A 268 -10.89 19.72 -0.53
C GLY A 268 -9.63 18.98 -0.98
N GLU A 269 -9.25 17.93 -0.26
CA GLU A 269 -8.09 17.08 -0.58
C GLU A 269 -8.42 15.91 -1.52
N PHE A 270 -9.55 15.97 -2.22
CA PHE A 270 -9.98 14.92 -3.15
C PHE A 270 -10.07 15.45 -4.57
N ALA A 271 -9.71 14.61 -5.54
CA ALA A 271 -9.78 14.93 -6.96
C ALA A 271 -10.61 13.87 -7.71
N ALA A 272 -11.53 14.32 -8.55
CA ALA A 272 -12.23 13.48 -9.52
C ALA A 272 -11.65 13.69 -10.93
N ALA A 273 -11.57 12.60 -11.72
CA ALA A 273 -11.16 12.65 -13.11
C ALA A 273 -12.17 13.43 -13.97
N THR A 274 -11.71 14.38 -14.77
CA THR A 274 -12.56 15.08 -15.76
C THR A 274 -12.57 14.34 -17.10
N PRO A 275 -13.51 14.65 -18.02
CA PRO A 275 -13.46 14.16 -19.38
C PRO A 275 -12.12 14.44 -20.09
N SER A 276 -11.49 15.59 -19.82
CA SER A 276 -10.19 15.96 -20.38
C SER A 276 -9.06 15.03 -19.92
N LEU A 277 -9.10 14.55 -18.68
CA LEU A 277 -8.14 13.55 -18.20
C LEU A 277 -8.44 12.16 -18.78
N LEU A 278 -9.72 11.77 -18.84
CA LEU A 278 -10.14 10.49 -19.40
C LEU A 278 -9.80 10.36 -20.90
N ALA A 279 -9.78 11.47 -21.64
CA ALA A 279 -9.34 11.52 -23.03
C ALA A 279 -7.86 11.12 -23.22
N ARG A 280 -7.07 11.04 -22.14
CA ARG A 280 -5.68 10.55 -22.16
C ARG A 280 -5.57 9.03 -21.95
N ALA A 281 -6.65 8.28 -22.14
CA ALA A 281 -6.68 6.84 -21.90
C ALA A 281 -5.58 6.08 -22.65
N GLU A 282 -5.38 6.36 -23.95
CA GLU A 282 -4.36 5.69 -24.76
C GLU A 282 -2.96 5.85 -24.15
N GLN A 283 -2.62 7.05 -23.67
CA GLN A 283 -1.35 7.34 -23.02
C GLN A 283 -1.15 6.49 -21.76
N TYR A 284 -2.15 6.43 -20.88
CA TYR A 284 -2.01 5.71 -19.60
C TYR A 284 -2.05 4.19 -19.77
N HIS A 285 -2.84 3.68 -20.72
CA HIS A 285 -2.81 2.26 -21.08
C HIS A 285 -1.46 1.88 -21.71
N ALA A 286 -0.91 2.70 -22.62
CA ALA A 286 0.41 2.45 -23.19
C ALA A 286 1.50 2.43 -22.11
N LYS A 287 1.44 3.35 -21.15
CA LYS A 287 2.36 3.38 -20.01
C LYS A 287 2.25 2.14 -19.11
N MET A 288 1.02 1.72 -18.79
CA MET A 288 0.77 0.47 -18.06
C MET A 288 1.31 -0.74 -18.80
N HIS A 289 1.09 -0.84 -20.12
CA HIS A 289 1.61 -1.94 -20.93
C HIS A 289 3.13 -1.96 -20.98
N ALA A 290 3.77 -0.80 -21.16
CA ALA A 290 5.23 -0.69 -21.11
C ALA A 290 5.79 -1.14 -19.76
N ALA A 291 5.18 -0.70 -18.65
CA ALA A 291 5.58 -1.13 -17.32
C ALA A 291 5.38 -2.64 -17.10
N LEU A 292 4.29 -3.23 -17.62
CA LEU A 292 4.08 -4.68 -17.57
C LEU A 292 5.12 -5.44 -18.40
N ASP A 293 5.52 -4.92 -19.55
CA ASP A 293 6.54 -5.55 -20.39
C ASP A 293 7.92 -5.54 -19.71
N GLU A 294 8.25 -4.48 -18.95
CA GLU A 294 9.46 -4.45 -18.11
C GLU A 294 9.43 -5.48 -16.98
N THR A 295 8.25 -5.86 -16.48
CA THR A 295 8.11 -6.94 -15.48
C THR A 295 8.22 -8.34 -16.06
N LYS A 296 8.31 -8.51 -17.38
CA LYS A 296 8.48 -9.84 -18.00
C LYS A 296 9.98 -10.13 -18.15
N PRO A 297 10.47 -11.28 -17.69
CA PRO A 297 11.85 -11.68 -17.98
C PRO A 297 11.99 -11.85 -19.49
N THR A 298 12.93 -11.12 -20.09
CA THR A 298 13.33 -11.27 -21.51
C THR A 298 14.13 -12.55 -21.77
N PHE A 299 14.31 -13.40 -20.75
CA PHE A 299 15.07 -14.64 -20.86
C PHE A 299 14.33 -15.68 -21.70
N ASN A 300 14.76 -15.82 -22.95
CA ASN A 300 14.38 -16.83 -23.94
C ASN A 300 12.86 -17.02 -24.16
N GLU A 301 12.27 -16.11 -24.94
CA GLU A 301 11.00 -16.40 -25.61
C GLU A 301 11.06 -17.71 -26.43
N ASP A 302 12.23 -18.03 -26.99
CA ASP A 302 12.51 -19.29 -27.71
C ASP A 302 12.38 -20.55 -26.84
N MET A 303 12.70 -20.48 -25.54
CA MET A 303 12.53 -21.61 -24.62
C MET A 303 11.08 -21.78 -24.17
N ARG A 304 10.28 -20.70 -24.11
CA ARG A 304 8.84 -20.77 -23.82
C ARG A 304 8.04 -21.36 -24.97
N GLY A 305 8.53 -21.24 -26.21
CA GLY A 305 7.93 -21.90 -27.38
C GLY A 305 8.23 -23.39 -27.50
N GLY A 306 9.04 -23.98 -26.61
CA GLY A 306 9.46 -25.38 -26.71
C GLY A 306 10.38 -25.67 -27.91
N HIS A 307 11.01 -24.64 -28.50
CA HIS A 307 11.83 -24.77 -29.71
C HIS A 307 13.28 -25.20 -29.43
N THR A 308 13.70 -25.26 -28.16
CA THR A 308 15.04 -25.71 -27.77
C THR A 308 14.96 -26.97 -26.92
N ASN A 309 14.65 -28.08 -27.58
CA ASN A 309 15.18 -29.40 -27.27
C ASN A 309 15.33 -30.15 -28.60
N MET A 310 16.44 -29.88 -29.29
CA MET A 310 17.10 -30.81 -30.22
C MET A 310 18.56 -30.92 -29.83
#